data_AF-A0A506UVL0-F1
#
_entry.id   AF-A0A506UVL0-F1
#
_cell.length_a   1.000
_cell.length_b   1.000
_cell.length_c   1.000
_cell.angle_alpha   90.00
_cell.angle_beta   90.00
_cell.angle_gamma   90.00
#
_symmetry.space_group_name_H-M   'P 1'
#
loop_
_entity.id
_entity.type
_entity.pdbx_description
1 polymer ?
#
loop_
_entity_poly.entity_id
_entity_poly.type
_entity_poly.pdbx_seq_one_letter_code
_entity_poly.pdbx_strand_id
1 'polypeptide(L)' 'EKLLQEGRIKLEKDGVFLEGNIKEQISLFRRKFPKNEGEMDDGTWFFYDSCPGGAVWFLPGRPPEWT' A
#
# COMPACT_ATOMS: atom_id res chain seq x y z
N GLU A 1 8.71 5.13 -0.72
CA GLU A 1 8.70 6.41 0.02
C GLU A 1 8.44 7.61 -0.88
N LYS A 2 9.27 7.83 -1.92
CA LYS A 2 9.13 8.98 -2.86
C LYS A 2 7.70 9.25 -3.35
N LEU A 3 6.98 8.23 -3.83
CA LEU A 3 5.61 8.41 -4.34
C LEU A 3 4.61 8.90 -3.27
N LEU A 4 4.79 8.49 -2.01
CA LEU A 4 4.00 8.97 -0.88
C LEU A 4 4.37 10.41 -0.53
N GLN A 5 5.67 10.74 -0.56
CA GLN A 5 6.18 12.09 -0.29
C GLN A 5 5.71 13.11 -1.35
N GLU A 6 5.66 12.68 -2.61
CA GLU A 6 5.16 13.49 -3.72
C GLU A 6 3.63 13.55 -3.78
N GLY A 7 2.92 12.81 -2.91
CA GLY A 7 1.45 12.72 -2.91
C GLY A 7 0.87 12.05 -4.15
N ARG A 8 1.69 11.36 -4.95
CA ARG A 8 1.26 10.62 -6.15
C ARG A 8 0.45 9.38 -5.81
N ILE A 9 0.71 8.81 -4.64
CA ILE A 9 -0.08 7.72 -4.07
C ILE A 9 -0.45 8.02 -2.62
N LYS A 10 -1.55 7.44 -2.17
CA LYS A 10 -1.87 7.19 -0.75
C LYS A 10 -2.09 5.70 -0.55
N LEU A 11 -1.96 5.24 0.69
CA LEU A 11 -2.22 3.85 1.05
C LEU A 11 -3.60 3.74 1.70
N GLU A 12 -4.36 2.73 1.33
CA GLU A 12 -5.76 2.56 1.74
C GLU A 12 -6.09 1.09 1.96
N LYS A 13 -6.93 0.79 2.94
CA LYS A 13 -7.50 -0.54 3.19
C LYS A 13 -8.99 -0.40 3.51
N ASP A 14 -9.82 -1.16 2.81
CA ASP A 14 -11.26 -1.27 2.99
C ASP A 14 -12.02 0.08 3.04
N GLY A 15 -11.66 0.99 2.14
CA GLY A 15 -12.17 2.36 2.02
C GLY A 15 -11.51 3.38 2.96
N VAL A 16 -10.52 2.99 3.77
CA VAL A 16 -9.92 3.83 4.81
C VAL A 16 -8.44 4.07 4.52
N PHE A 17 -8.04 5.34 4.37
CA PHE A 17 -6.64 5.69 4.20
C PHE A 17 -5.84 5.39 5.47
N LEU A 18 -4.63 4.87 5.30
CA LEU A 18 -3.73 4.60 6.41
C LEU A 18 -3.34 5.90 7.11
N GLU A 19 -3.39 5.87 8.45
CA GLU A 19 -3.00 6.98 9.30
C GLU A 19 -1.50 6.96 9.62
N GLY A 20 -1.03 8.01 10.31
CA GLY A 20 0.38 8.18 10.66
C GLY A 20 1.24 8.77 9.54
N ASN A 21 2.51 8.99 9.82
CA ASN A 21 3.46 9.52 8.87
C ASN A 21 3.93 8.45 7.87
N ILE A 22 4.54 8.89 6.77
CA ILE A 22 4.99 8.01 5.68
C ILE A 22 5.91 6.87 6.17
N LYS A 23 6.78 7.12 7.15
CA LYS A 23 7.68 6.09 7.68
C LYS A 23 6.92 5.04 8.50
N GLU A 24 5.92 5.46 9.27
CA GLU A 24 5.06 4.55 10.03
C GLU A 24 4.27 3.63 9.08
N GLN A 25 3.71 4.19 8.01
CA GLN A 25 2.99 3.42 6.99
C GLN A 25 3.91 2.42 6.29
N ILE A 26 5.11 2.84 5.87
CA ILE A 26 6.10 1.92 5.24
C ILE A 26 6.55 0.85 6.23
N SER A 27 6.75 1.20 7.50
CA SER A 27 7.13 0.26 8.55
C SER A 27 6.06 -0.81 8.77
N LEU A 28 4.78 -0.45 8.69
CA LEU A 28 3.66 -1.39 8.76
C LEU A 28 3.72 -2.42 7.63
N PHE A 29 3.96 -1.99 6.38
CA PHE A 29 4.19 -2.90 5.25
C PHE A 29 5.39 -3.80 5.49
N ARG A 30 6.55 -3.25 5.87
CA ARG A 30 7.76 -4.04 6.13
C ARG A 30 7.56 -5.12 7.21
N ARG A 31 6.78 -4.81 8.26
CA ARG A 31 6.49 -5.76 9.34
C ARG A 31 5.56 -6.90 8.91
N LYS A 32 4.66 -6.62 7.97
CA LYS A 32 3.65 -7.58 7.48
C LYS A 32 4.10 -8.30 6.20
N PHE A 33 5.17 -7.82 5.56
CA PHE A 33 5.67 -8.37 4.31
C PHE A 33 6.03 -9.86 4.46
N PRO A 34 5.70 -10.69 3.44
CA PRO A 34 6.05 -12.10 3.43
C PRO A 34 7.53 -12.35 3.66
N LYS A 35 7.87 -13.37 4.44
CA LYS A 35 9.26 -13.71 4.79
C LYS A 35 9.93 -14.64 3.78
N ASN A 36 9.14 -15.28 2.92
CA ASN A 36 9.58 -16.26 1.94
C ASN A 36 8.62 -16.31 0.74
N GLU A 37 9.03 -16.99 -0.33
CA GLU A 37 8.24 -17.12 -1.57
C GLU A 37 6.89 -17.80 -1.35
N GLY A 38 6.82 -18.80 -0.46
CA GLY A 38 5.56 -19.49 -0.16
C GLY A 38 4.52 -18.56 0.47
N GLU A 39 4.93 -17.69 1.40
CA GLU A 39 4.06 -16.66 1.97
C GLU A 39 3.71 -15.53 0.98
N MET A 40 4.56 -15.30 -0.02
CA MET A 40 4.32 -14.31 -1.08
C MET A 40 3.25 -14.77 -2.07
N ASP A 41 3.07 -16.09 -2.19
CA ASP A 41 2.05 -16.75 -3.01
C ASP A 41 2.02 -16.21 -4.45
N ASP A 42 3.12 -16.44 -5.18
CA ASP A 42 3.32 -15.98 -6.56
C ASP A 42 3.09 -14.46 -6.77
N GLY A 43 3.32 -13.67 -5.71
CA GLY A 43 3.19 -12.21 -5.74
C GLY A 43 1.77 -11.71 -5.46
N THR A 44 0.83 -12.59 -5.10
CA THR A 44 -0.57 -12.25 -4.87
C THR A 44 -0.85 -11.71 -3.47
N TRP A 45 0.13 -11.74 -2.56
CA TRP A 45 0.01 -11.27 -1.17
C TRP A 45 -0.66 -9.89 -1.02
N PHE A 46 -0.45 -8.97 -1.96
CA PHE A 46 -1.04 -7.62 -1.91
C PHE A 46 -2.57 -7.61 -1.88
N PHE A 47 -3.22 -8.68 -2.38
CA PHE A 47 -4.68 -8.83 -2.40
C PHE A 47 -5.23 -9.49 -1.14
N TYR A 48 -4.38 -9.91 -0.20
CA TYR A 48 -4.79 -10.62 1.01
C TYR A 48 -5.02 -9.66 2.17
N ASP A 49 -5.83 -10.09 3.14
CA ASP A 49 -6.10 -9.31 4.35
C ASP A 49 -4.87 -9.14 5.26
N SER A 50 -3.85 -9.97 5.06
CA SER A 50 -2.56 -9.79 5.71
C SER A 50 -1.78 -8.58 5.18
N CYS A 51 -2.10 -8.10 3.96
CA CYS A 51 -1.57 -6.86 3.40
C CYS A 51 -2.19 -5.64 4.08
N PRO A 52 -1.40 -4.68 4.56
CA PRO A 52 -1.94 -3.50 5.26
C PRO A 52 -2.77 -2.56 4.39
N GLY A 53 -2.70 -2.67 3.07
CA GLY A 53 -3.45 -1.82 2.14
C GLY A 53 -2.93 -1.88 0.70
N GLY A 54 -3.69 -1.26 -0.20
CA GLY A 54 -3.34 -1.04 -1.60
C GLY A 54 -2.90 0.40 -1.87
N ALA A 55 -2.48 0.67 -3.11
CA ALA A 55 -2.14 2.01 -3.53
C ALA A 55 -3.35 2.68 -4.21
N VAL A 56 -3.62 3.92 -3.80
CA VAL A 56 -4.56 4.82 -4.46
C VAL A 56 -3.77 5.89 -5.19
N TRP A 57 -3.86 5.91 -6.51
CA TRP A 57 -3.11 6.78 -7.40
C TRP A 57 -3.83 8.10 -7.66
N PHE A 58 -3.10 9.21 -7.57
CA PHE A 58 -3.60 10.55 -7.88
C PHE A 58 -2.91 11.06 -9.14
N LEU A 59 -3.55 10.83 -10.29
CA LEU A 59 -3.03 11.23 -11.59
C LEU A 59 -3.65 12.57 -12.04
N PRO A 60 -2.89 13.48 -12.68
CA PRO A 60 -3.42 14.76 -13.15
C PRO A 60 -4.61 14.59 -14.10
N GLY A 61 -5.72 15.26 -13.78
CA GLY A 61 -6.93 15.26 -14.62
C GLY A 61 -7.71 13.94 -14.63
N ARG A 62 -7.40 13.00 -13.72
CA ARG A 62 -8.11 11.72 -13.60
C ARG A 62 -8.70 11.54 -12.20
N PRO A 63 -9.78 10.76 -12.07
CA PRO A 63 -10.21 10.26 -10.78
C PRO A 63 -9.10 9.43 -10.10
N PRO A 64 -9.16 9.25 -8.77
CA PRO A 64 -8.30 8.30 -8.09
C PRO A 64 -8.45 6.88 -8.66
N GLU A 65 -7.34 6.15 -8.76
CA GLU A 65 -7.30 4.77 -9.26
C GLU A 65 -6.76 3.83 -8.17
N TRP A 66 -7.38 2.66 -7.99
CA TRP A 66 -7.00 1.65 -6.99
C TRP A 66 -6.25 0.49 -7.63
N THR A 67 -5.21 -0.01 -6.96
CA THR A 67 -4.44 -1.20 -7.35
C THR A 67 -4.18 -2.10 -6.16
#